data_AF-A0A3L8A6G9-F1
#
_entry.id   AF-A0A3L8A6G9-F1
#
_cell.length_a   1.000
_cell.length_b   1.000
_cell.length_c   1.000
_cell.angle_alpha   90.00
_cell.angle_beta   90.00
_cell.angle_gamma   90.00
#
_symmetry.space_group_name_H-M   'P 1'
#
loop_
_entity.id
_entity.type
_entity.pdbx_description
1 polymer ?
#
loop_
_entity_poly.entity_id
_entity_poly.type
_entity_poly.pdbx_seq_one_letter_code
_entity_poly.pdbx_strand_id
1 'polypeptide(L)' 'QPKVAKVQITGNPCNSPTVKMEVKQPEGEAPIRWVKLQLASGATLFLKNTTVLDLSLLLNKMIG' A
#
# COMPACT_ATOMS: atom_id res chain seq x y z
N GLN A 1 -36.17 -41.63 1.82
CA GLN A 1 -35.63 -40.53 1.02
C GLN A 1 -35.79 -39.23 1.80
N PRO A 2 -34.74 -38.42 2.02
CA PRO A 2 -34.91 -37.14 2.72
C PRO A 2 -35.51 -36.10 1.77
N LYS A 3 -36.53 -35.37 2.24
CA LYS A 3 -37.29 -34.37 1.47
C LYS A 3 -36.51 -33.05 1.51
N VAL A 4 -35.74 -32.77 0.47
CA VAL A 4 -34.96 -31.52 0.35
C VAL A 4 -35.87 -30.40 -0.13
N ALA A 5 -36.02 -29.35 0.66
CA ALA A 5 -36.68 -28.12 0.25
C ALA A 5 -35.70 -27.23 -0.53
N LYS A 6 -36.09 -26.74 -1.71
CA LYS A 6 -35.28 -25.78 -2.47
C LYS A 6 -35.39 -24.40 -1.82
N VAL A 7 -34.26 -23.86 -1.36
CA VAL A 7 -34.16 -22.48 -0.89
C VAL A 7 -33.55 -21.63 -2.01
N GLN A 8 -34.22 -20.52 -2.37
CA GLN A 8 -33.70 -19.56 -3.33
C GLN A 8 -33.22 -18.32 -2.58
N ILE A 9 -31.91 -18.10 -2.57
CA ILE A 9 -31.30 -16.90 -1.97
C ILE A 9 -31.33 -15.80 -3.03
N THR A 10 -32.12 -14.75 -2.80
CA THR A 10 -32.15 -13.55 -3.63
C THR A 10 -31.32 -12.47 -2.97
N GLY A 11 -30.28 -12.02 -3.65
CA GLY A 11 -29.44 -10.89 -3.26
C GLY A 11 -28.58 -10.47 -4.45
N ASN A 12 -28.37 -9.17 -4.62
CA ASN A 12 -27.45 -8.68 -5.64
C ASN A 12 -26.00 -8.97 -5.18
N PRO A 13 -25.12 -9.48 -6.05
CA PRO A 13 -23.70 -9.59 -5.75
C PRO A 13 -23.15 -8.19 -5.44
N CYS A 14 -22.74 -7.94 -4.21
CA CYS A 14 -22.07 -6.69 -3.85
C CYS A 14 -20.58 -6.85 -4.14
N ASN A 15 -20.17 -6.47 -5.35
CA ASN A 15 -18.80 -6.59 -5.83
C ASN A 15 -18.03 -5.32 -5.53
N SER A 16 -17.75 -5.01 -4.26
CA SER A 16 -16.60 -4.16 -3.90
C SER A 16 -16.55 -3.92 -2.39
N PRO A 17 -15.61 -4.54 -1.66
CA PRO A 17 -15.11 -3.89 -0.47
C PRO A 17 -14.35 -2.65 -0.94
N THR A 18 -15.04 -1.51 -1.05
CA THR A 18 -14.35 -0.23 -1.25
C THR A 18 -13.72 0.14 0.09
N VAL A 19 -12.50 -0.34 0.31
CA VAL A 19 -11.69 0.10 1.44
C VAL A 19 -11.31 1.55 1.18
N LYS A 20 -11.99 2.47 1.86
CA LYS A 20 -11.58 3.88 1.91
C LYS A 20 -10.33 3.95 2.78
N MET A 21 -9.16 3.92 2.14
CA MET A 21 -7.88 4.08 2.83
C MET A 21 -7.62 5.57 3.01
N GLU A 22 -7.96 6.12 4.18
CA GLU A 22 -7.53 7.46 4.57
C GLU A 22 -6.11 7.37 5.13
N VAL A 23 -5.11 7.79 4.35
CA VAL A 23 -3.75 7.96 4.84
C VAL A 23 -3.72 9.25 5.65
N LYS A 24 -3.85 9.14 6.97
CA LYS A 24 -3.52 10.23 7.88
C LYS A 24 -2.00 10.35 7.93
N GLN A 25 -1.46 11.42 7.34
CA GLN A 25 -0.06 11.77 7.58
C GLN A 25 0.12 12.02 9.07
N PRO A 26 1.04 11.32 9.77
CA PRO A 26 1.34 11.66 11.15
C PRO A 26 1.93 13.08 11.16
N GLU A 27 1.18 14.03 11.72
CA GLU A 27 1.69 15.38 11.97
C GLU A 27 2.91 15.27 12.89
N GLY A 28 4.08 15.66 12.39
CA GLY A 28 5.31 15.75 13.20
C GLY A 28 6.37 14.66 12.98
N GLU A 29 6.24 13.78 11.98
CA GLU A 29 7.37 12.90 11.65
C GLU A 29 8.52 13.70 11.02
N ALA A 30 9.61 13.88 11.77
CA ALA A 30 10.77 14.61 11.30
C ALA A 30 11.39 13.89 10.10
N PRO A 31 11.79 14.63 9.04
CA PRO A 31 12.36 14.01 7.85
C PRO A 31 13.66 13.29 8.19
N ILE A 32 13.90 12.15 7.53
CA ILE A 32 15.17 11.44 7.61
C ILE A 32 16.22 12.35 6.97
N ARG A 33 17.19 12.78 7.78
CA ARG A 33 18.21 13.75 7.34
C ARG A 33 19.05 13.21 6.19
N TRP A 34 19.40 11.92 6.26
CA TRP A 34 20.26 11.25 5.28
C TRP A 34 19.87 9.80 5.10
N VAL A 35 19.72 9.38 3.85
CA VAL A 35 19.56 7.97 3.46
C VAL A 35 20.59 7.65 2.40
N LYS A 36 21.32 6.54 2.60
CA LYS A 36 22.18 5.94 1.58
C LYS A 36 21.54 4.64 1.13
N LEU A 37 21.12 4.58 -0.14
CA LEU A 37 20.55 3.39 -0.74
C LEU A 37 21.60 2.75 -1.66
N GLN A 38 21.90 1.46 -1.48
CA GLN A 38 22.76 0.71 -2.38
C GLN A 38 21.93 -0.34 -3.11
N LEU A 39 21.96 -0.30 -4.44
CA LEU A 39 21.27 -1.25 -5.30
C LEU A 39 22.19 -2.44 -5.58
N ALA A 40 21.59 -3.60 -5.86
CA ALA A 40 22.33 -4.81 -6.24
C ALA A 40 23.16 -4.62 -7.52
N SER A 41 22.80 -3.68 -8.39
CA SER A 41 23.58 -3.27 -9.56
C SER A 41 24.89 -2.55 -9.22
N GLY A 42 25.12 -2.23 -7.93
CA GLY A 42 26.25 -1.43 -7.47
C GLY A 42 25.99 0.09 -7.47
N ALA A 43 24.87 0.54 -8.04
CA ALA A 43 24.47 1.94 -7.99
C ALA A 43 24.16 2.38 -6.55
N THR A 44 24.56 3.61 -6.19
CA THR A 44 24.30 4.19 -4.87
C THR A 44 23.51 5.50 -5.03
N LEU A 45 22.40 5.63 -4.30
CA LEU A 45 21.65 6.88 -4.18
C LEU A 45 21.82 7.49 -2.80
N PHE A 46 21.97 8.81 -2.77
CA PHE A 46 22.02 9.60 -1.54
C PHE A 46 20.83 10.55 -1.52
N LEU A 47 19.98 10.41 -0.49
CA LEU A 47 18.81 11.25 -0.28
C LEU A 47 18.99 12.06 0.99
N LYS A 48 18.49 13.30 0.96
CA LYS A 48 18.50 14.20 2.11
C LYS A 48 17.09 14.65 2.42
N ASN A 49 16.81 14.85 3.71
CA ASN A 49 15.56 15.43 4.19
C ASN A 49 14.32 14.74 3.59
N THR A 50 14.34 13.41 3.56
CA THR A 50 13.32 12.56 2.92
C THR A 50 12.39 12.00 3.98
N THR A 51 11.08 12.00 3.74
CA THR A 51 10.11 11.31 4.61
C THR A 51 10.01 9.82 4.26
N VAL A 52 9.44 9.02 5.17
CA VAL A 52 9.16 7.61 4.91
C VAL A 52 8.22 7.45 3.69
N LEU A 53 7.26 8.35 3.53
CA LEU A 53 6.33 8.35 2.39
C LEU A 53 7.05 8.65 1.08
N ASP A 54 7.92 9.67 1.04
CA ASP A 54 8.70 10.01 -0.16
C ASP A 54 9.64 8.88 -0.57
N LEU A 55 10.29 8.24 0.42
CA LEU A 55 11.16 7.09 0.18
C LEU A 55 10.35 5.91 -0.38
N SER A 56 9.20 5.61 0.20
CA SER A 56 8.31 4.55 -0.27
C SER A 56 7.87 4.80 -1.72
N LEU A 57 7.46 6.03 -2.05
CA LEU A 57 7.04 6.40 -3.40
C LEU A 57 8.21 6.27 -4.40
N LEU A 58 9.41 6.70 -4.01
CA LEU A 58 10.62 6.57 -4.84
C LEU A 58 10.95 5.10 -5.12
N LEU A 59 10.97 4.26 -4.10
CA LEU A 59 11.26 2.83 -4.25
C LEU A 59 10.22 2.15 -5.15
N ASN A 60 8.93 2.44 -4.95
CA ASN A 60 7.86 1.91 -5.81
C ASN A 60 8.06 2.31 -7.28
N LYS A 61 8.40 3.58 -7.56
CA LYS A 61 8.69 4.03 -8.93
C LYS A 61 9.91 3.34 -9.55
N MET A 62 10.91 2.96 -8.75
CA MET A 62 12.11 2.28 -9.25
C MET A 62 11.88 0.80 -9.54
N ILE A 63 10.93 0.17 -8.85
CA ILE A 63 10.63 -1.26 -9.03
C ILE A 63 9.75 -1.48 -10.27
N GLY A 64 8.94 -0.49 -10.66
CA GLY A 64 8.05 -0.56 -11.83
C GLY A 64 6.67 -1.07 -11.47
#